data_AF-A0A101HR53-F1
#
_entry.id   AF-A0A101HR53-F1
#
_cell.length_a   1.000
_cell.length_b   1.000
_cell.length_c   1.000
_cell.angle_alpha   90.00
_cell.angle_beta   90.00
_cell.angle_gamma   90.00
#
_symmetry.space_group_name_H-M   'P 1'
#
loop_
_entity.id
_entity.type
_entity.pdbx_description
1 polymer ?
#
loop_
_entity_poly.entity_id
_entity_poly.type
_entity_poly.pdbx_seq_one_letter_code
_entity_poly.pdbx_strand_id
1 'polypeptide(L)'
;MASNVEGTYSVVTVRDFGKAWRRRTARILLKKSVVSKMELESITRDMWESSGQDVDEMITVFYLPGMDTNSVAYSFGSCMKDGVAKISYR
;
A
#
# COMPACT_ATOMS: atom_id res chain seq x y z
N MET A 1 11.97 5.40 -15.96
CA MET A 1 11.20 6.57 -15.50
C MET A 1 11.12 6.45 -14.00
N ALA A 2 11.91 7.24 -13.27
CA ALA A 2 11.89 7.24 -11.80
C ALA A 2 10.54 7.85 -11.38
N SER A 3 9.70 7.05 -10.73
CA SER A 3 8.40 7.46 -10.23
C SER A 3 8.63 8.52 -9.14
N ASN A 4 8.06 9.71 -9.34
CA ASN A 4 8.02 10.84 -8.38
C ASN A 4 7.15 10.47 -7.16
N VAL A 5 7.54 9.43 -6.45
CA VAL A 5 6.79 8.86 -5.34
C VAL A 5 7.35 9.33 -4.00
N GLU A 6 8.60 9.81 -3.99
CA GLU A 6 9.17 10.53 -2.87
C GLU A 6 8.38 11.80 -2.59
N GLY A 7 7.52 11.73 -1.57
CA GLY A 7 6.80 12.87 -1.05
C GLY A 7 5.29 12.84 -1.18
N THR A 8 4.69 11.86 -1.86
CA THR A 8 3.22 11.78 -2.04
C THR A 8 2.49 11.05 -0.92
N TYR A 9 3.22 10.22 -0.16
CA TYR A 9 2.69 9.48 0.98
C TYR A 9 3.71 9.34 2.11
N SER A 10 3.28 8.75 3.23
CA SER A 10 4.12 8.35 4.35
C SER A 10 3.74 6.95 4.82
N VAL A 11 4.74 6.09 5.03
CA VAL A 11 4.52 4.75 5.58
C VAL A 11 4.33 4.89 7.08
N VAL A 12 3.16 4.51 7.57
CA VAL A 12 2.81 4.56 9.00
C VAL A 12 3.38 3.35 9.72
N THR A 13 3.12 2.15 9.18
CA THR A 13 3.63 0.89 9.73
C THR A 13 3.73 -0.16 8.63
N VAL A 14 4.68 -1.08 8.75
CA VAL A 14 4.72 -2.33 7.99
C VAL A 14 4.65 -3.47 8.98
N ARG A 15 3.72 -4.41 8.79
CA ARG A 15 3.48 -5.52 9.70
C ARG A 15 3.46 -6.85 8.96
N ASP A 16 4.17 -7.82 9.51
CA ASP A 16 4.17 -9.21 9.05
C ASP A 16 3.15 -10.01 9.85
N PHE A 17 2.31 -10.77 9.16
CA PHE A 17 1.35 -11.69 9.80
C PHE A 17 1.96 -13.07 10.11
N GLY A 18 3.30 -13.14 10.17
CA GLY A 18 4.06 -14.35 10.51
C GLY A 18 4.21 -15.33 9.34
N LYS A 19 5.15 -16.28 9.51
CA LYS A 19 5.57 -17.25 8.48
C LYS A 19 4.43 -18.08 7.88
N ALA A 20 3.35 -18.28 8.63
CA ALA A 20 2.22 -19.10 8.20
C ALA A 20 1.35 -18.44 7.12
N TRP A 21 1.21 -17.11 7.14
CA TRP A 21 0.28 -16.42 6.24
C TRP A 21 0.95 -15.86 4.98
N ARG A 22 2.29 -15.82 4.94
CA ARG A 22 3.10 -15.25 3.85
C ARG A 22 2.48 -13.96 3.29
N ARG A 23 2.03 -13.09 4.20
CA ARG A 23 1.37 -11.82 3.89
C ARG A 23 1.97 -10.72 4.73
N ARG A 24 2.23 -9.58 4.09
CA ARG A 24 2.68 -8.36 4.73
C ARG A 24 1.67 -7.25 4.49
N THR A 25 1.51 -6.36 5.45
CA THR A 25 0.60 -5.23 5.33
C THR A 25 1.31 -3.94 5.67
N ALA A 26 1.30 -2.99 4.72
CA ALA A 26 1.73 -1.63 4.94
C ALA A 26 0.51 -0.73 5.15
N ARG A 27 0.59 0.15 6.15
CA ARG A 27 -0.35 1.27 6.33
C ARG A 27 0.29 2.52 5.77
N ILE A 28 -0.41 3.20 4.87
CA ILE A 28 0.09 4.36 4.12
C ILE A 28 -0.83 5.55 4.35
N LEU A 29 -0.27 6.66 4.81
CA LEU A 29 -0.95 7.95 4.89
C LEU A 29 -0.63 8.76 3.63
N LEU A 30 -1.65 9.05 2.83
CA LEU A 30 -1.56 9.89 1.65
C LEU A 30 -1.41 11.35 2.09
N LYS A 31 -0.64 12.16 1.34
CA LYS A 31 -0.49 13.60 1.65
C LYS A 31 -1.51 14.50 0.96
N LYS A 32 -2.25 13.96 -0.02
CA LYS A 32 -3.32 14.67 -0.72
C LYS A 32 -4.65 13.91 -0.60
N SER A 33 -5.75 14.65 -0.62
CA SER A 33 -7.11 14.11 -0.49
C SER A 33 -7.65 13.49 -1.78
N VAL A 34 -7.12 13.90 -2.94
CA VAL A 34 -7.53 13.38 -4.26
C VAL A 34 -6.37 12.59 -4.86
N VAL A 35 -6.54 11.27 -4.93
CA VAL A 35 -5.56 10.33 -5.48
C VAL A 35 -6.24 9.44 -6.50
N SER A 36 -5.63 9.31 -7.68
CA SER A 36 -6.15 8.46 -8.75
C SER A 36 -5.89 6.98 -8.50
N LYS A 37 -6.67 6.10 -9.14
CA LYS A 37 -6.45 4.65 -9.08
C LYS A 37 -5.03 4.26 -9.51
N MET A 38 -4.53 4.86 -10.59
CA MET A 38 -3.18 4.60 -11.12
C MET A 38 -2.09 4.97 -10.11
N GLU A 39 -2.26 6.06 -9.37
CA GLU A 39 -1.30 6.43 -8.31
C GLU A 39 -1.32 5.41 -7.17
N LEU A 40 -2.51 4.96 -6.73
CA LEU A 40 -2.62 3.92 -5.72
C LEU A 40 -1.99 2.60 -6.18
N GLU A 41 -2.18 2.23 -7.45
CA GLU A 41 -1.54 1.05 -8.06
C GLU A 41 -0.01 1.19 -8.06
N SER A 42 0.51 2.35 -8.45
CA SER A 42 1.96 2.63 -8.41
C SER A 42 2.52 2.50 -7.00
N ILE A 43 1.87 3.10 -6.00
CA ILE A 43 2.32 3.01 -4.60
C ILE A 43 2.30 1.54 -4.12
N THR A 44 1.23 0.81 -4.45
CA THR A 44 1.10 -0.60 -4.07
C THR A 44 2.21 -1.45 -4.69
N ARG A 45 2.55 -1.19 -5.95
CA ARG A 45 3.66 -1.86 -6.65
C ARG A 45 5.02 -1.50 -6.06
N ASP A 46 5.25 -0.24 -5.73
CA ASP A 46 6.50 0.20 -5.10
C ASP A 46 6.69 -0.46 -3.72
N MET A 47 5.61 -0.61 -2.95
CA MET A 47 5.64 -1.36 -1.69
C MET A 47 5.92 -2.85 -1.89
N TRP A 48 5.43 -3.45 -2.97
CA TRP A 48 5.75 -4.83 -3.34
C TRP A 48 7.21 -5.01 -3.75
N GLU A 49 7.73 -4.13 -4.59
CA GLU A 49 9.12 -4.19 -5.07
C GLU A 49 10.12 -3.95 -3.93
N SER A 50 9.83 -3.01 -3.02
CA SER A 50 10.72 -2.69 -1.89
C SER A 50 10.61 -3.68 -0.73
N SER A 51 9.41 -4.16 -0.45
CA SER A 51 9.09 -4.81 0.82
C SER A 51 8.14 -5.99 0.68
N GLY A 52 7.90 -6.55 -0.51
CA GLY A 52 6.92 -7.64 -0.71
C GLY A 52 7.50 -8.95 -1.25
N GLN A 53 8.74 -8.96 -1.75
CA GLN A 53 9.28 -10.08 -2.54
C GLN A 53 9.41 -11.41 -1.77
N ASP A 54 9.50 -11.37 -0.46
CA ASP A 54 9.63 -12.54 0.44
C ASP A 54 8.28 -13.10 0.92
N VAL A 55 7.16 -12.46 0.56
CA VAL A 55 5.79 -12.89 0.90
C VAL A 55 5.01 -13.27 -0.36
N ASP A 56 3.89 -13.97 -0.21
CA ASP A 56 3.00 -14.32 -1.33
C ASP A 56 2.11 -13.13 -1.72
N GLU A 57 1.79 -12.25 -0.76
CA GLU A 57 0.96 -11.07 -0.97
C GLU A 57 1.37 -9.89 -0.09
N MET A 58 1.49 -8.71 -0.71
CA MET A 58 1.64 -7.43 -0.03
C MET A 58 0.31 -6.66 -0.09
N ILE A 59 -0.25 -6.35 1.07
CA ILE A 59 -1.42 -5.50 1.22
C ILE A 59 -0.98 -4.09 1.56
N THR A 60 -1.51 -3.09 0.86
CA THR A 60 -1.32 -1.68 1.16
C THR A 60 -2.65 -1.08 1.61
N VAL A 61 -2.71 -0.54 2.82
CA VAL A 61 -3.90 0.09 3.40
C VAL A 61 -3.72 1.60 3.30
N PHE A 62 -4.61 2.27 2.58
CA PHE A 62 -4.50 3.70 2.33
C PHE A 62 -5.41 4.51 3.26
N TYR A 63 -4.87 5.62 3.76
CA TYR A 63 -5.59 6.62 4.56
C TYR A 63 -5.40 7.99 3.91
N LEU A 64 -6.46 8.80 3.88
CA LEU A 64 -6.38 10.20 3.45
C LEU A 64 -5.80 11.09 4.56
N PRO A 65 -5.31 12.30 4.23
CA PRO A 65 -4.88 13.27 5.22
C PRO A 65 -5.94 13.49 6.31
N GLY A 66 -5.53 13.43 7.58
CA GLY A 66 -6.40 13.67 8.73
C GLY A 66 -7.28 12.48 9.15
N MET A 67 -7.24 11.34 8.45
CA MET A 67 -7.94 10.14 8.90
C MET A 67 -7.25 9.48 10.10
N ASP A 68 -8.04 8.94 11.03
CA ASP A 68 -7.53 8.05 12.07
C ASP A 68 -7.10 6.71 11.45
N THR A 69 -5.79 6.48 11.42
CA THR A 69 -5.19 5.28 10.85
C THR A 69 -5.49 4.00 11.64
N ASN A 70 -6.13 4.09 12.81
CA ASN A 70 -6.62 2.94 13.58
C ASN A 70 -8.10 2.59 13.33
N SER A 71 -8.81 3.39 12.53
CA SER A 71 -10.25 3.23 12.25
C SER A 71 -10.49 2.64 10.84
N VAL A 72 -11.09 3.42 9.92
CA VAL A 72 -11.46 3.00 8.56
C VAL A 72 -10.37 3.36 7.54
N ALA A 73 -10.16 2.47 6.57
CA ALA A 73 -9.30 2.74 5.43
C ALA A 73 -10.10 3.39 4.30
N TYR A 74 -9.44 4.27 3.53
CA TYR A 74 -9.98 4.85 2.30
C TYR A 74 -10.01 3.82 1.16
N SER A 75 -8.93 3.07 1.00
CA SER A 75 -8.81 2.02 0.00
C SER A 75 -7.77 0.99 0.40
N PHE A 76 -7.77 -0.13 -0.33
CA PHE A 76 -6.80 -1.21 -0.19
C PHE A 76 -6.15 -1.49 -1.54
N GLY A 77 -4.84 -1.66 -1.52
CA GLY A 77 -4.05 -2.24 -2.59
C GLY A 77 -3.62 -3.65 -2.23
N SER A 78 -3.54 -4.52 -3.23
CA SER A 78 -2.90 -5.83 -3.13
C SER A 78 -1.96 -6.02 -4.31
N CYS A 79 -0.80 -6.60 -4.06
CA CYS A 79 0.12 -7.06 -5.09
C CYS A 79 0.63 -8.45 -4.69
N MET A 80 0.48 -9.40 -5.60
CA MET A 80 0.95 -10.77 -5.43
C MET A 80 2.28 -10.98 -6.16
N LYS A 81 2.79 -12.20 -6.14
CA LYS A 81 4.00 -12.62 -6.87
C LYS A 81 3.95 -12.42 -8.39
N ASP A 82 2.78 -12.20 -8.95
CA ASP A 82 2.62 -11.81 -10.36
C ASP A 82 3.03 -10.36 -10.64
N GLY A 83 3.27 -9.56 -9.59
CA GLY A 83 3.65 -8.15 -9.69
C GLY A 83 2.50 -7.24 -10.14
N VAL A 84 1.27 -7.75 -10.18
CA VAL A 84 0.10 -6.98 -10.64
C VAL A 84 -0.59 -6.34 -9.43
N ALA A 85 -0.45 -5.02 -9.31
CA ALA A 85 -1.14 -4.24 -8.30
C ALA A 85 -2.64 -4.09 -8.63
N LYS A 86 -3.49 -4.30 -7.63
CA LYS A 86 -4.95 -4.15 -7.71
C LYS A 86 -5.46 -3.27 -6.58
N ILE A 87 -6.44 -2.42 -6.87
CA ILE A 87 -7.05 -1.51 -5.90
C ILE A 87 -8.53 -1.84 -5.70
N SER A 88 -8.94 -1.88 -4.43
CA SER A 88 -10.33 -1.93 -4.01
C SER A 88 -10.65 -0.76 -3.08
N TYR A 89 -11.74 -0.05 -3.35
CA TYR A 89 -12.24 1.01 -2.47
C TYR A 89 -13.15 0.41 -1.40
N ARG A 90 -13.23 1.07 -0.24
CA ARG A 90 -14.11 0.68 0.86
C ARG A 90 -15.34 1.57 0.94
#